data_AF-A0A970YVZ7-F1
#
_entry.id   AF-A0A970YVZ7-F1
#
_cell.length_a   1.000
_cell.length_b   1.000
_cell.length_c   1.000
_cell.angle_alpha   90.00
_cell.angle_beta   90.00
_cell.angle_gamma   90.00
#
_symmetry.space_group_name_H-M   'P 1'
#
loop_
_entity.id
_entity.type
_entity.pdbx_description
1 polymer ?
#
loop_
_entity_poly.entity_id
_entity_poly.type
_entity_poly.pdbx_seq_one_letter_code
_entity_poly.pdbx_strand_id
1 'polypeptide(L)'
;MSIMEQTKYVFHLAQNIHSHLSKIYHTVGNSTDRERLKLLLEYMSSQEKILKSCIEEYENSLSRKVLNTWFKYVPKDIEIDYSKILSVNSGTDIDDIITLALDIDDKLISMYSEMAEHSDCESVKDAFSNLVQLEQQNKKNLVRSYMRFEDI
;
A
#
# COMPACT_ATOMS: atom_id res chain seq x y z
N MET A 1 22.35 -16.55 1.47
CA MET A 1 22.99 -15.21 1.53
C MET A 1 21.92 -14.24 1.98
N SER A 2 21.97 -13.75 3.22
CA SER A 2 21.03 -12.72 3.69
C SER A 2 21.40 -11.40 3.03
N ILE A 3 20.48 -10.84 2.26
CA ILE A 3 20.63 -9.49 1.70
C ILE A 3 20.28 -8.54 2.85
N MET A 4 21.23 -7.68 3.23
CA MET A 4 20.99 -6.62 4.20
C MET A 4 20.52 -5.39 3.46
N GLU A 5 19.45 -4.77 3.92
CA GLU A 5 18.92 -3.54 3.35
C GLU A 5 18.77 -2.48 4.44
N GLN A 6 18.75 -1.21 4.05
CA GLN A 6 18.56 -0.10 4.98
C GLN A 6 17.06 0.21 5.18
N THR A 7 16.68 0.83 6.29
CA THR A 7 15.30 1.28 6.56
C THR A 7 14.67 1.99 5.34
N LYS A 8 15.41 2.91 4.71
CA LYS A 8 14.94 3.66 3.52
C LYS A 8 14.53 2.77 2.34
N TYR A 9 15.10 1.57 2.22
CA TYR A 9 14.69 0.62 1.18
C TYR A 9 13.21 0.26 1.30
N VAL A 10 12.73 0.02 2.52
CA VAL A 10 11.33 -0.34 2.77
C VAL A 10 10.40 0.84 2.48
N PHE A 11 10.82 2.07 2.79
CA PHE A 11 10.07 3.28 2.43
C PHE A 11 9.95 3.44 0.91
N HIS A 12 11.05 3.27 0.18
CA HIS A 12 11.01 3.31 -1.29
C HIS A 12 10.18 2.16 -1.88
N LEU A 13 10.26 0.96 -1.30
CA LEU A 13 9.43 -0.19 -1.71
C LEU A 13 7.94 0.14 -1.55
N ALA A 14 7.54 0.65 -0.39
CA ALA A 14 6.18 1.10 -0.12
C ALA A 14 5.70 2.15 -1.13
N GLN A 15 6.49 3.21 -1.35
CA GLN A 15 6.18 4.26 -2.32
C GLN A 15 6.02 3.71 -3.75
N ASN A 16 6.85 2.75 -4.14
CA ASN A 16 6.77 2.09 -5.43
C ASN A 16 5.50 1.25 -5.58
N ILE A 17 5.12 0.52 -4.53
CA ILE A 17 3.88 -0.27 -4.49
C ILE A 17 2.67 0.65 -4.69
N HIS A 18 2.50 1.67 -3.86
CA HIS A 18 1.37 2.61 -4.00
C HIS A 18 1.40 3.35 -5.34
N SER A 19 2.59 3.73 -5.84
CA SER A 19 2.71 4.32 -7.17
C SER A 19 2.23 3.37 -8.28
N HIS A 20 2.53 2.08 -8.16
CA HIS A 20 2.16 1.07 -9.14
C HIS A 20 0.66 0.77 -9.09
N LEU A 21 0.10 0.60 -7.89
CA LEU A 21 -1.34 0.41 -7.67
C LEU A 21 -2.14 1.58 -8.24
N SER A 22 -1.72 2.82 -7.95
CA SER A 22 -2.34 4.01 -8.51
C SER A 22 -2.43 3.96 -10.04
N LYS A 23 -1.32 3.60 -10.70
CA LYS A 23 -1.25 3.49 -12.16
C LYS A 23 -2.17 2.39 -12.68
N ILE A 24 -2.15 1.20 -12.07
CA ILE A 24 -2.99 0.08 -12.50
C ILE A 24 -4.46 0.44 -12.35
N TYR A 25 -4.90 0.91 -11.18
CA TYR A 25 -6.30 1.28 -10.96
C TYR A 25 -6.75 2.35 -11.95
N HIS A 26 -5.91 3.35 -12.24
CA HIS A 26 -6.22 4.37 -13.24
C HIS A 26 -6.35 3.78 -14.66
N THR A 27 -5.41 2.92 -15.07
CA THR A 27 -5.43 2.28 -16.39
C THR A 27 -6.66 1.38 -16.56
N VAL A 28 -6.95 0.54 -15.57
CA VAL A 28 -8.13 -0.34 -15.58
C VAL A 28 -9.42 0.48 -15.57
N GLY A 29 -9.50 1.52 -14.74
CA GLY A 29 -10.66 2.42 -14.67
C GLY A 29 -10.96 3.15 -15.98
N ASN A 30 -9.92 3.51 -16.74
CA ASN A 30 -10.10 4.12 -18.07
C ASN A 30 -10.53 3.12 -19.17
N SER A 31 -10.42 1.81 -18.91
CA SER A 31 -10.73 0.76 -19.87
C SER A 31 -12.12 0.14 -19.70
N THR A 32 -12.84 0.50 -18.63
CA THR A 32 -14.17 -0.03 -18.34
C THR A 32 -15.27 0.96 -18.74
N ASP A 33 -16.35 0.45 -19.32
CA ASP A 33 -17.56 1.21 -19.65
C ASP A 33 -18.56 1.24 -18.49
N ARG A 34 -18.29 0.53 -17.39
CA ARG A 34 -19.15 0.52 -16.20
C ARG A 34 -18.85 1.74 -15.32
N GLU A 35 -19.77 2.70 -15.31
CA GLU A 35 -19.63 3.96 -14.58
C GLU A 35 -19.29 3.76 -13.10
N ARG A 36 -20.03 2.90 -12.38
CA ARG A 36 -19.78 2.63 -10.97
C ARG A 36 -18.39 2.04 -10.71
N LEU A 37 -17.95 1.11 -11.56
CA LEU A 37 -16.62 0.50 -11.47
C LEU A 37 -15.51 1.52 -11.76
N LYS A 38 -15.72 2.38 -12.77
CA LYS A 38 -14.82 3.47 -13.10
C LYS A 38 -14.65 4.44 -11.92
N LEU A 39 -15.74 4.88 -11.30
CA LEU A 39 -15.69 5.79 -10.15
C LEU A 39 -14.92 5.19 -8.96
N LEU A 40 -15.13 3.90 -8.67
CA LEU A 40 -14.39 3.22 -7.62
C LEU A 40 -12.89 3.16 -7.93
N LEU A 41 -12.52 2.73 -9.14
CA LEU A 41 -11.11 2.61 -9.53
C LEU A 41 -10.40 3.98 -9.58
N GLU A 42 -11.10 5.04 -9.98
CA GLU A 42 -10.60 6.42 -9.90
C GLU A 42 -10.38 6.87 -8.45
N TYR A 43 -11.32 6.54 -7.55
CA TYR A 43 -11.17 6.79 -6.12
C TYR A 43 -9.95 6.07 -5.55
N MET A 44 -9.82 4.76 -5.81
CA MET A 44 -8.70 3.95 -5.35
C MET A 44 -7.37 4.47 -5.89
N SER A 45 -7.28 4.75 -7.20
CA SER A 45 -6.10 5.37 -7.81
C SER A 45 -5.67 6.66 -7.09
N SER A 46 -6.64 7.47 -6.66
CA SER A 46 -6.38 8.73 -5.98
C SER A 46 -5.91 8.52 -4.53
N GLN A 47 -6.49 7.55 -3.80
CA GLN A 47 -6.03 7.19 -2.46
C GLN A 47 -4.57 6.71 -2.48
N GLU A 48 -4.20 5.87 -3.43
CA GLU A 48 -2.83 5.37 -3.58
C GLU A 48 -1.81 6.50 -3.82
N LYS A 49 -2.19 7.55 -4.56
CA LYS A 49 -1.32 8.74 -4.73
C LYS A 49 -1.12 9.47 -3.41
N ILE A 50 -2.19 9.61 -2.61
CA ILE A 50 -2.14 10.26 -1.31
C ILE A 50 -1.23 9.47 -0.36
N LEU A 51 -1.38 8.14 -0.29
CA LEU A 51 -0.54 7.29 0.55
C LEU A 51 0.94 7.40 0.18
N LYS A 52 1.26 7.31 -1.12
CA LYS A 52 2.62 7.53 -1.61
C LYS A 52 3.18 8.87 -1.11
N SER A 53 2.43 9.95 -1.29
CA SER A 53 2.87 11.29 -0.86
C SER A 53 3.03 11.39 0.66
N CYS A 54 2.11 10.82 1.45
CA CYS A 54 2.25 10.79 2.90
C CYS A 54 3.50 10.04 3.35
N ILE A 55 3.83 8.91 2.70
CA ILE A 55 5.04 8.14 3.00
C ILE A 55 6.30 8.91 2.58
N GLU A 56 6.29 9.57 1.41
CA GLU A 56 7.40 10.43 0.96
C GLU A 56 7.65 11.60 1.92
N GLU A 57 6.59 12.29 2.34
CA GLU A 57 6.69 13.38 3.33
C GLU A 57 7.20 12.89 4.68
N TYR A 58 6.69 11.74 5.14
CA TYR A 58 7.12 11.15 6.39
C TYR A 58 8.59 10.72 6.34
N GLU A 59 9.02 10.06 5.27
CA GLU A 59 10.43 9.69 5.07
C GLU A 59 11.35 10.91 5.14
N ASN A 60 10.98 12.01 4.47
CA ASN A 60 11.74 13.26 4.48
C ASN A 60 11.84 13.91 5.86
N SER A 61 10.91 13.61 6.77
CA SER A 61 10.94 14.08 8.15
C SER A 61 11.86 13.25 9.07
N LEU A 62 12.23 12.03 8.66
CA LEU A 62 13.04 11.12 9.45
C LEU A 62 14.52 11.51 9.44
N SER A 63 15.21 11.24 10.56
CA SER A 63 16.65 11.48 10.63
C SER A 63 17.42 10.50 9.73
N ARG A 64 18.55 10.95 9.18
CA ARG A 64 19.46 10.07 8.40
C ARG A 64 19.91 8.83 9.18
N LYS A 65 19.98 8.92 10.52
CA LYS A 65 20.33 7.77 11.38
C LYS A 65 19.27 6.68 11.30
N VAL A 66 17.98 7.06 11.34
CA VAL A 66 16.85 6.13 11.19
C VAL A 66 16.87 5.51 9.80
N LEU A 67 16.97 6.33 8.75
CA LEU A 67 16.91 5.88 7.35
C LEU A 67 18.05 4.95 6.95
N ASN A 68 19.25 5.15 7.49
CA ASN A 68 20.43 4.35 7.18
C ASN A 68 20.65 3.18 8.17
N THR A 69 19.69 2.89 9.06
CA THR A 69 19.76 1.72 9.93
C THR A 69 19.60 0.44 9.09
N TRP A 70 20.46 -0.54 9.32
CA TRP A 70 20.50 -1.78 8.55
C TRP A 70 19.63 -2.86 9.17
N PHE A 71 18.92 -3.59 8.32
CA PHE A 71 18.13 -4.76 8.67
C PHE A 71 18.76 -6.03 8.08
N LYS A 72 18.91 -7.05 8.94
CA LYS A 72 19.36 -8.39 8.52
C LYS A 72 18.28 -9.18 7.79
N TYR A 73 17.03 -8.78 7.98
CA TYR A 73 15.84 -9.37 7.40
C TYR A 73 14.98 -8.23 6.87
N VAL A 74 14.95 -8.06 5.56
CA VAL A 74 13.84 -7.38 4.90
C VAL A 74 13.01 -8.50 4.26
N PRO A 75 11.70 -8.54 4.50
CA PRO A 75 10.83 -9.52 3.86
C PRO A 75 11.06 -9.45 2.35
N LYS A 76 11.66 -10.50 1.78
CA LYS A 76 12.01 -10.54 0.35
C LYS A 76 10.78 -10.57 -0.55
N ASP A 77 9.61 -10.83 0.03
CA ASP A 77 8.47 -11.39 -0.68
C ASP A 77 7.16 -10.67 -0.33
N ILE A 78 7.15 -9.32 -0.25
CA ILE A 78 5.91 -8.62 -0.65
C ILE A 78 5.76 -8.82 -2.15
N GLU A 79 5.25 -9.99 -2.51
CA GLU A 79 4.83 -10.29 -3.86
C GLU A 79 3.35 -9.92 -3.95
N ILE A 80 3.12 -8.76 -4.54
CA ILE A 80 1.77 -8.33 -4.91
C ILE A 80 1.50 -8.89 -6.29
N ASP A 81 0.51 -9.77 -6.36
CA ASP A 81 0.02 -10.30 -7.63
C ASP A 81 -0.88 -9.26 -8.31
N TYR A 82 -0.24 -8.36 -9.07
CA TYR A 82 -0.92 -7.33 -9.84
C TYR A 82 -1.75 -7.91 -11.01
N SER A 83 -1.53 -9.17 -11.40
CA SER A 83 -2.23 -9.77 -12.55
C SER A 83 -3.74 -9.82 -12.33
N LYS A 84 -4.17 -10.01 -11.09
CA LYS A 84 -5.60 -10.02 -10.72
C LYS A 84 -6.25 -8.66 -10.97
N ILE A 85 -5.59 -7.57 -10.60
CA ILE A 85 -6.09 -6.21 -10.84
C ILE A 85 -6.08 -5.89 -12.34
N LEU A 86 -5.02 -6.29 -13.05
CA LEU A 86 -4.92 -6.10 -14.50
C LEU A 86 -5.97 -6.92 -15.29
N SER A 87 -6.49 -7.99 -14.71
CA SER A 87 -7.54 -8.83 -15.32
C SER A 87 -8.96 -8.30 -15.11
N VAL A 88 -9.14 -7.25 -14.30
CA VAL A 88 -10.43 -6.61 -14.05
C VAL A 88 -11.04 -6.14 -15.37
N ASN A 89 -12.28 -6.53 -15.60
CA ASN A 89 -13.04 -6.21 -16.81
C ASN A 89 -14.51 -5.90 -16.44
N SER A 90 -15.35 -5.68 -17.44
CA SER A 90 -16.76 -5.33 -17.24
C SER A 90 -17.55 -6.39 -16.46
N GLY A 91 -17.15 -7.67 -16.49
CA GLY A 91 -17.77 -8.75 -15.74
C GLY A 91 -17.28 -8.92 -14.31
N THR A 92 -16.23 -8.20 -13.89
CA THR A 92 -15.66 -8.32 -12.54
C THR A 92 -16.57 -7.71 -11.49
N ASP A 93 -16.71 -8.40 -10.36
CA ASP A 93 -17.44 -7.87 -9.22
C ASP A 93 -16.61 -6.82 -8.48
N ILE A 94 -17.28 -5.82 -7.94
CA ILE A 94 -16.61 -4.76 -7.17
C ILE A 94 -16.05 -5.35 -5.86
N ASP A 95 -16.76 -6.28 -5.24
CA ASP A 95 -16.39 -6.96 -4.01
C ASP A 95 -15.04 -7.67 -4.15
N ASP A 96 -14.80 -8.28 -5.32
CA ASP A 96 -13.53 -8.92 -5.65
C ASP A 96 -12.39 -7.90 -5.67
N ILE A 97 -12.61 -6.72 -6.24
CA ILE A 97 -11.60 -5.65 -6.33
C ILE A 97 -11.27 -5.10 -4.95
N ILE A 98 -12.29 -4.89 -4.12
CA ILE A 98 -12.11 -4.46 -2.74
C ILE A 98 -11.34 -5.51 -1.94
N THR A 99 -11.71 -6.78 -2.09
CA THR A 99 -11.01 -7.89 -1.42
C THR A 99 -9.53 -7.92 -1.81
N LEU A 100 -9.21 -7.77 -3.10
CA LEU A 100 -7.83 -7.69 -3.58
C LEU A 100 -7.06 -6.52 -2.96
N ALA A 101 -7.68 -5.35 -2.84
CA ALA A 101 -7.06 -4.19 -2.22
C ALA A 101 -6.82 -4.41 -0.72
N LEU A 102 -7.79 -4.99 0.01
CA LEU A 102 -7.65 -5.30 1.43
C LEU A 102 -6.56 -6.34 1.70
N ASP A 103 -6.40 -7.34 0.81
CA ASP A 103 -5.32 -8.33 0.89
C ASP A 103 -3.94 -7.68 0.73
N ILE A 104 -3.84 -6.65 -0.12
CA ILE A 104 -2.60 -5.90 -0.33
C ILE A 104 -2.29 -5.02 0.89
N ASP A 105 -3.29 -4.33 1.44
CA ASP A 105 -3.15 -3.55 2.68
C ASP A 105 -2.67 -4.47 3.83
N ASP A 106 -3.21 -5.69 3.95
CA ASP A 106 -2.79 -6.65 4.98
C ASP A 106 -1.35 -7.11 4.81
N LYS A 107 -0.89 -7.32 3.57
CA LYS A 107 0.51 -7.63 3.29
C LYS A 107 1.43 -6.48 3.72
N LEU A 108 1.07 -5.24 3.40
CA LEU A 108 1.84 -4.06 3.81
C LEU A 108 1.89 -3.91 5.33
N ILE A 109 0.74 -4.05 6.01
CA ILE A 109 0.66 -4.03 7.48
C ILE A 109 1.55 -5.11 8.10
N SER A 110 1.51 -6.33 7.57
CA SER A 110 2.35 -7.44 8.05
C SER A 110 3.83 -7.11 7.93
N MET A 111 4.26 -6.63 6.75
CA MET A 111 5.65 -6.26 6.53
C MET A 111 6.11 -5.15 7.47
N TYR A 112 5.35 -4.06 7.61
CA TYR A 112 5.74 -2.97 8.51
C TYR A 112 5.78 -3.44 9.97
N SER A 113 4.83 -4.31 10.36
CA SER A 113 4.79 -4.87 11.72
C SER A 113 6.02 -5.75 12.00
N GLU A 114 6.41 -6.60 11.06
CA GLU A 114 7.64 -7.41 11.14
C GLU A 114 8.89 -6.53 11.25
N MET A 115 8.97 -5.46 10.45
CA MET A 115 10.10 -4.52 10.49
C MET A 115 10.18 -3.77 11.83
N ALA A 116 9.04 -3.43 12.43
CA ALA A 116 8.98 -2.83 13.76
C ALA A 116 9.41 -3.84 14.85
N GLU A 117 8.90 -5.07 14.80
CA GLU A 117 9.18 -6.11 15.80
C GLU A 117 10.67 -6.49 15.84
N HIS A 118 11.31 -6.58 14.68
CA HIS A 118 12.70 -6.99 14.55
C HIS A 118 13.72 -5.84 14.66
N SER A 119 13.29 -4.62 14.97
CA SER A 119 14.19 -3.49 15.14
C SER A 119 14.66 -3.34 16.58
N ASP A 120 15.97 -3.24 16.80
CA ASP A 120 16.53 -2.91 18.12
C ASP A 120 16.51 -1.40 18.41
N CYS A 121 16.17 -0.57 17.43
CA CYS A 121 16.21 0.88 17.53
C CYS A 121 14.79 1.45 17.68
N GLU A 122 14.51 2.07 18.83
CA GLU A 122 13.16 2.59 19.12
C GLU A 122 12.64 3.56 18.05
N SER A 123 13.48 4.50 17.59
CA SER A 123 13.08 5.43 16.52
C SER A 123 12.76 4.76 15.18
N VAL A 124 13.27 3.56 14.94
CA VAL A 124 12.94 2.77 13.75
C VAL A 124 11.67 1.96 13.97
N LYS A 125 11.45 1.42 15.18
CA LYS A 125 10.16 0.83 15.56
C LYS A 125 9.03 1.82 15.41
N ASP A 126 9.22 3.04 15.90
CA ASP A 126 8.26 4.13 15.77
C ASP A 126 7.97 4.44 14.31
N ALA A 127 9.02 4.49 13.47
CA ALA A 127 8.87 4.76 12.05
C ALA A 127 7.97 3.72 11.35
N PHE A 128 8.20 2.43 11.59
CA PHE A 128 7.37 1.39 11.00
C PHE A 128 5.98 1.28 11.65
N SER A 129 5.86 1.53 12.95
CA SER A 129 4.57 1.58 13.65
C SER A 129 3.66 2.68 13.11
N ASN A 130 4.24 3.81 12.69
CA ASN A 130 3.49 4.88 12.03
C ASN A 130 2.98 4.46 10.65
N LEU A 131 3.76 3.69 9.88
CA LEU A 131 3.29 3.12 8.61
C LEU A 131 2.16 2.09 8.82
N VAL A 132 2.26 1.24 9.86
CA VAL A 132 1.17 0.32 10.24
C VAL A 132 -0.13 1.10 10.52
N GLN A 133 -0.05 2.19 11.29
CA GLN A 133 -1.22 3.01 11.59
C GLN A 133 -1.81 3.68 10.35
N LEU A 134 -0.95 4.15 9.44
CA LEU A 134 -1.36 4.75 8.18
C LEU A 134 -2.17 3.75 7.34
N GLU A 135 -1.68 2.52 7.15
CA GLU A 135 -2.38 1.49 6.36
C GLU A 135 -3.66 1.02 7.04
N GLN A 136 -3.65 0.82 8.37
CA GLN A 136 -4.86 0.46 9.10
C GLN A 136 -5.96 1.52 8.96
N GLN A 137 -5.57 2.80 8.89
CA GLN A 137 -6.51 3.89 8.64
C GLN A 137 -6.99 3.88 7.19
N ASN A 138 -6.11 3.63 6.21
CA ASN A 138 -6.48 3.45 4.80
C ASN A 138 -7.51 2.33 4.64
N LYS A 139 -7.23 1.15 5.18
CA LYS A 139 -8.10 -0.02 5.15
C LYS A 139 -9.51 0.29 5.69
N LYS A 140 -9.60 0.98 6.83
CA LYS A 140 -10.88 1.43 7.40
C LYS A 140 -11.62 2.42 6.47
N ASN A 141 -10.89 3.32 5.83
CA ASN A 141 -11.47 4.29 4.90
C ASN A 141 -11.99 3.60 3.63
N LEU A 142 -11.24 2.63 3.09
CA LEU A 142 -11.65 1.86 1.92
C LEU A 142 -12.97 1.12 2.17
N VAL A 143 -13.09 0.40 3.28
CA VAL A 143 -14.34 -0.31 3.66
C VAL A 143 -15.52 0.65 3.78
N ARG A 144 -15.32 1.83 4.40
CA ARG A 144 -16.38 2.85 4.53
C ARG A 144 -16.76 3.46 3.19
N SER A 145 -15.80 3.71 2.32
CA SER A 145 -16.05 4.25 0.98
C SER A 145 -16.77 3.23 0.12
N TYR A 146 -16.39 1.96 0.21
CA TYR A 146 -17.06 0.85 -0.48
C TYR A 146 -18.55 0.77 -0.13
N MET A 147 -18.91 0.82 1.17
CA MET A 147 -20.33 0.84 1.58
C MET A 147 -21.12 1.98 0.92
N ARG A 148 -20.50 3.15 0.72
CA ARG A 148 -21.15 4.28 0.03
C ARG A 148 -21.31 4.03 -1.46
N PHE A 149 -20.38 3.29 -2.08
CA PHE A 149 -20.49 2.89 -3.47
C PHE A 149 -21.51 1.75 -3.67
N GLU A 150 -21.78 0.93 -2.65
CA GLU A 150 -22.88 -0.05 -2.69
C GLU A 150 -24.25 0.60 -2.84
N ASP A 151 -24.44 1.73 -2.17
CA ASP A 151 -25.70 2.51 -2.14
C ASP A 151 -25.94 3.36 -3.41
N ILE A 152 -24.97 3.45 -4.34
CA ILE A 152 -25.05 4.19 -5.63
C ILE A 152 -25.48 3.25 -6.76
#